data_AF-A0A7W0FKF9-F1
#
_entry.id   AF-A0A7W0FKF9-F1
#
_cell.length_a   1.000
_cell.length_b   1.000
_cell.length_c   1.000
_cell.angle_alpha   90.00
_cell.angle_beta   90.00
_cell.angle_gamma   90.00
#
_symmetry.space_group_name_H-M   'P 1'
#
loop_
_entity.id
_entity.type
_entity.pdbx_description
1 polymer ?
#
loop_
_entity_poly.entity_id
_entity_poly.type
_entity_poly.pdbx_seq_one_letter_code
_entity_poly.pdbx_strand_id
1 'polypeptide(L)'
;MLFLVGVASWRKKKTCNTINPTMTLDSVRTIFKTQAEKPPTRWQKGFITIYLGVALTGIIAETVYFIRYHHLAPFFLWVGIPYLLLGLWFIRDLTNERACARLMLSDLDNGGKDLAWVYIERTTGAYESTALHYRFTNRRHGSLITNDQTASNLLAFFARSYSQLSTGYTPELEKLFRRSPVSLKTNPIRNSAQKHTVIQSDNASNGW
;
A
#
# COMPACT_ATOMS: atom_id res chain seq x y z
N MET A 1 61.36 24.54 10.03
CA MET A 1 60.09 24.92 9.39
C MET A 1 59.11 23.78 9.64
N LEU A 2 58.25 23.96 10.66
CA LEU A 2 57.23 23.03 11.13
C LEU A 2 56.06 22.95 10.13
N PHE A 3 55.44 21.78 9.96
CA PHE A 3 54.05 21.52 10.37
C PHE A 3 53.67 20.04 10.12
N LEU A 4 53.52 19.30 11.22
CA LEU A 4 52.61 18.16 11.38
C LEU A 4 51.21 18.71 11.72
N VAL A 5 50.23 17.80 11.80
CA VAL A 5 48.80 17.95 12.22
C VAL A 5 47.87 18.06 11.00
N GLY A 6 46.82 17.25 10.83
CA GLY A 6 46.17 16.28 11.69
C GLY A 6 44.77 16.00 11.12
N VAL A 7 44.39 14.73 11.09
CA VAL A 7 43.09 14.24 10.61
C VAL A 7 41.95 14.80 11.47
N ALA A 8 41.06 15.60 10.89
CA ALA A 8 39.84 16.07 11.54
C ALA A 8 38.62 15.31 11.01
N SER A 9 38.27 14.25 11.76
CA SER A 9 37.01 13.51 11.69
C SER A 9 35.81 14.43 11.94
N TRP A 10 34.96 14.61 10.93
CA TRP A 10 33.66 15.27 11.08
C TRP A 10 32.60 14.28 11.58
N ARG A 11 32.61 14.00 12.89
CA ARG A 11 31.44 13.46 13.59
C ARG A 11 30.37 14.55 13.68
N LYS A 12 29.34 14.48 12.83
CA LYS A 12 28.06 15.15 13.13
C LYS A 12 27.35 14.36 14.25
N LYS A 13 27.58 14.78 15.50
CA LYS A 13 26.62 14.54 16.59
C LYS A 13 25.35 15.32 16.26
N LYS A 14 24.26 14.63 15.96
CA LYS A 14 22.90 15.16 16.14
C LYS A 14 22.27 14.43 17.31
N THR A 15 22.45 14.97 18.51
CA THR A 15 21.56 14.71 19.64
C THR A 15 20.65 15.92 19.76
N CYS A 16 19.37 15.74 19.46
CA CYS A 16 18.29 16.44 20.13
C CYS A 16 17.05 15.57 20.03
N ASN A 17 16.57 15.14 21.20
CA ASN A 17 15.31 14.44 21.41
C ASN A 17 14.20 15.15 20.65
N THR A 18 13.75 14.54 19.56
CA THR A 18 12.44 14.87 19.01
C THR A 18 11.45 14.21 19.95
N ILE A 19 10.86 15.00 20.83
CA ILE A 19 9.54 14.65 21.39
C ILE A 19 8.67 14.52 20.14
N ASN A 20 8.50 13.29 19.63
CA ASN A 20 7.57 13.02 18.53
C ASN A 20 6.22 13.55 19.02
N PRO A 21 5.60 14.53 18.36
CA PRO A 21 4.24 14.91 18.71
C PRO A 21 3.42 13.65 18.59
N THR A 22 2.91 13.18 19.73
CA THR A 22 2.14 11.96 19.80
C THR A 22 0.91 12.15 18.95
N MET A 23 0.86 11.42 17.84
CA MET A 23 -0.26 11.48 16.92
C MET A 23 -1.55 11.19 17.69
N THR A 24 -2.55 12.07 17.54
CA THR A 24 -3.84 11.96 18.22
C THR A 24 -4.82 11.13 17.41
N LEU A 25 -5.84 10.55 18.05
CA LEU A 25 -6.89 9.79 17.37
C LEU A 25 -7.55 10.61 16.25
N ASP A 26 -7.81 11.90 16.49
CA ASP A 26 -8.44 12.78 15.49
C ASP A 26 -7.53 13.05 14.28
N SER A 27 -6.22 13.18 14.50
CA SER A 27 -5.24 13.28 13.40
C SER A 27 -5.25 12.01 12.55
N VAL A 28 -5.27 10.84 13.20
CA VAL A 28 -5.32 9.55 12.51
C VAL A 28 -6.62 9.37 11.74
N ARG A 29 -7.77 9.70 12.36
CA ARG A 29 -9.08 9.71 11.69
C ARG A 29 -9.09 10.62 10.47
N THR A 30 -8.52 11.81 10.57
CA THR A 30 -8.47 12.77 9.45
C THR A 30 -7.70 12.22 8.25
N ILE A 31 -6.58 11.53 8.50
CA ILE A 31 -5.80 10.88 7.43
C ILE A 31 -6.61 9.81 6.71
N PHE A 32 -7.22 8.88 7.46
CA PHE A 32 -8.00 7.80 6.85
C PHE A 32 -9.31 8.29 6.22
N LYS A 33 -9.92 9.36 6.74
CA LYS A 33 -11.06 10.04 6.11
C LYS A 33 -10.67 10.66 4.78
N THR A 34 -9.54 11.37 4.75
CA THR A 34 -8.99 11.94 3.51
C THR A 34 -8.72 10.84 2.50
N GLN A 35 -8.16 9.70 2.92
CA GLN A 35 -7.93 8.56 2.03
C GLN A 35 -9.25 7.94 1.51
N ALA A 36 -10.25 7.75 2.39
CA ALA A 36 -11.54 7.19 2.04
C ALA A 36 -12.35 8.05 1.05
N GLU A 37 -12.18 9.37 1.12
CA GLU A 37 -12.90 10.36 0.30
C GLU A 37 -12.12 10.79 -0.96
N LYS A 38 -10.84 10.40 -1.07
CA LYS A 38 -9.97 10.82 -2.18
C LYS A 38 -10.54 10.37 -3.54
N PRO A 39 -10.93 11.28 -4.45
CA PRO A 39 -11.38 10.92 -5.79
C PRO A 39 -10.21 10.36 -6.63
N PRO A 40 -10.48 9.60 -7.71
CA PRO A 40 -9.41 9.11 -8.56
C PRO A 40 -8.68 10.29 -9.20
N THR A 41 -7.35 10.23 -9.25
CA THR A 41 -6.53 11.26 -9.88
C THR A 41 -6.82 11.35 -11.38
N ARG A 42 -6.41 12.46 -12.02
CA ARG A 42 -6.54 12.59 -13.49
C ARG A 42 -5.83 11.46 -14.23
N TRP A 43 -4.65 11.06 -13.76
CA TRP A 43 -3.91 9.93 -14.30
C TRP A 43 -4.66 8.61 -14.13
N GLN A 44 -5.16 8.31 -12.93
CA GLN A 44 -5.97 7.11 -12.68
C GLN A 44 -7.21 7.05 -13.58
N LYS A 45 -7.90 8.18 -13.77
CA LYS A 45 -9.02 8.27 -14.73
C LYS A 45 -8.56 8.00 -16.16
N GLY A 46 -7.45 8.61 -16.59
CA GLY A 46 -6.87 8.39 -17.91
C GLY A 46 -6.56 6.91 -18.18
N PHE A 47 -5.90 6.24 -17.22
CA PHE A 47 -5.61 4.82 -17.31
C PHE A 47 -6.88 3.97 -17.44
N ILE A 48 -7.88 4.18 -16.57
CA ILE A 48 -9.16 3.47 -16.65
C ILE A 48 -9.79 3.64 -18.03
N THR A 49 -9.84 4.89 -18.54
CA THR A 49 -10.42 5.19 -19.85
C THR A 49 -9.68 4.50 -20.99
N ILE A 50 -8.34 4.49 -20.97
CA ILE A 50 -7.53 3.83 -22.01
C ILE A 50 -7.78 2.32 -22.00
N TYR A 51 -7.68 1.67 -20.83
CA TYR A 51 -7.85 0.22 -20.73
C TYR A 51 -9.25 -0.24 -21.14
N LEU A 52 -10.29 0.43 -20.62
CA LEU A 52 -11.65 0.11 -20.98
C LEU A 52 -11.99 0.49 -22.42
N GLY A 53 -11.39 1.56 -22.97
CA GLY A 53 -11.55 1.97 -24.35
C GLY A 53 -10.95 0.97 -25.34
N VAL A 54 -9.74 0.46 -25.07
CA VAL A 54 -9.11 -0.60 -25.86
C VAL A 54 -9.94 -1.88 -25.79
N ALA A 55 -10.39 -2.26 -24.59
CA ALA A 55 -11.27 -3.41 -24.42
C ALA A 55 -12.57 -3.28 -25.21
N LEU A 56 -13.24 -2.13 -25.14
CA LEU A 56 -14.48 -1.85 -25.86
C LEU A 56 -14.27 -1.92 -27.38
N THR A 57 -13.17 -1.33 -27.88
CA THR A 57 -12.82 -1.38 -29.30
C THR A 57 -12.57 -2.83 -29.74
N GLY A 58 -11.91 -3.62 -28.91
CA GLY A 58 -11.72 -5.05 -29.12
C GLY A 58 -13.03 -5.83 -29.18
N ILE A 59 -13.97 -5.57 -28.26
CA ILE A 59 -15.31 -6.20 -28.25
C ILE A 59 -16.10 -5.84 -29.51
N ILE A 60 -16.06 -4.57 -29.94
CA ILE A 60 -16.77 -4.11 -31.15
C ILE A 60 -16.17 -4.79 -32.39
N ALA A 61 -14.85 -4.79 -32.53
CA ALA A 61 -14.17 -5.43 -33.65
C ALA A 61 -14.47 -6.94 -33.71
N GLU A 62 -14.47 -7.61 -32.55
CA GLU A 62 -14.83 -9.02 -32.42
C GLU A 62 -16.27 -9.28 -32.85
N THR A 63 -17.20 -8.44 -32.41
CA THR A 63 -18.62 -8.59 -32.75
C THR A 63 -18.82 -8.49 -34.26
N VAL A 64 -18.19 -7.51 -34.91
CA VAL A 64 -18.24 -7.35 -36.38
C VAL A 64 -17.61 -8.54 -37.09
N TYR A 65 -16.47 -9.03 -36.58
CA TYR A 65 -15.78 -10.18 -37.14
C TYR A 65 -16.61 -11.46 -37.03
N PHE A 66 -17.18 -11.72 -35.86
CA PHE A 66 -18.01 -12.89 -35.60
C PHE A 66 -19.28 -12.89 -36.45
N ILE A 67 -19.95 -11.75 -36.62
CA ILE A 67 -21.11 -11.62 -37.51
C ILE A 67 -20.75 -12.01 -38.95
N ARG A 68 -19.52 -11.69 -39.39
CA ARG A 68 -19.10 -11.89 -40.78
C ARG A 68 -18.51 -13.27 -41.05
N TYR A 69 -17.87 -13.89 -40.06
CA TYR A 69 -17.08 -15.10 -40.26
C TYR A 69 -17.44 -16.28 -39.32
N HIS A 70 -18.36 -16.07 -38.38
CA HIS A 70 -18.87 -17.08 -37.43
C HIS A 70 -17.80 -17.82 -36.60
N HIS A 71 -16.63 -17.21 -36.40
CA HIS A 71 -15.60 -17.69 -35.48
C HIS A 71 -14.96 -16.52 -34.74
N LEU A 72 -14.31 -16.81 -33.62
CA LEU A 72 -13.72 -15.78 -32.77
C LEU A 72 -12.39 -15.27 -33.35
N ALA A 73 -12.18 -13.95 -33.36
CA ALA A 73 -10.89 -13.41 -33.80
C ALA A 73 -9.83 -13.59 -32.70
N PRO A 74 -8.61 -14.00 -33.05
CA PRO A 74 -7.50 -14.06 -32.10
C PRO A 74 -7.25 -12.71 -31.41
N PHE A 75 -7.50 -11.60 -32.10
CA PHE A 75 -7.28 -10.25 -31.59
C PHE A 75 -8.05 -9.97 -30.28
N PHE A 76 -9.30 -10.42 -30.17
CA PHE A 76 -10.09 -10.24 -28.94
C PHE A 76 -9.52 -11.03 -27.75
N LEU A 77 -9.06 -12.25 -28.00
CA LEU A 77 -8.42 -13.10 -27.00
C LEU A 77 -7.10 -12.50 -26.51
N TRP A 78 -6.28 -11.95 -27.42
CA TRP A 78 -4.94 -11.46 -27.10
C TRP A 78 -4.89 -10.01 -26.61
N VAL A 79 -5.88 -9.19 -26.96
CA VAL A 79 -5.89 -7.74 -26.64
C VAL A 79 -7.13 -7.34 -25.85
N GLY A 80 -8.32 -7.72 -26.31
CA GLY A 80 -9.58 -7.32 -25.67
C GLY A 80 -9.70 -7.81 -24.23
N ILE A 81 -9.55 -9.12 -24.01
CA ILE A 81 -9.69 -9.73 -22.68
C ILE A 81 -8.61 -9.23 -21.70
N PRO A 82 -7.30 -9.22 -22.03
CA PRO A 82 -6.28 -8.74 -21.10
C PRO A 82 -6.48 -7.29 -20.67
N TYR A 83 -6.81 -6.39 -21.61
CA TYR A 83 -7.04 -4.97 -21.28
C TYR A 83 -8.31 -4.76 -20.46
N LEU A 84 -9.37 -5.55 -20.71
CA LEU A 84 -10.57 -5.54 -19.89
C LEU A 84 -10.27 -5.97 -18.45
N LEU A 85 -9.56 -7.09 -18.30
CA LEU A 85 -9.19 -7.62 -16.99
C LEU A 85 -8.32 -6.64 -16.22
N LEU A 86 -7.35 -6.00 -16.88
CA LEU A 86 -6.50 -5.01 -16.25
C LEU A 86 -7.29 -3.77 -15.80
N GLY A 87 -8.19 -3.27 -16.66
CA GLY A 87 -9.07 -2.15 -16.30
C GLY A 87 -9.98 -2.45 -15.12
N LEU A 88 -10.60 -3.63 -15.10
CA LEU A 88 -11.43 -4.08 -13.98
C LEU A 88 -10.62 -4.28 -12.70
N TRP A 89 -9.42 -4.85 -12.81
CA TRP A 89 -8.51 -5.02 -11.69
C TRP A 89 -8.13 -3.67 -11.06
N PHE A 90 -7.80 -2.67 -11.89
CA PHE A 90 -7.44 -1.34 -11.41
C PHE A 90 -8.60 -0.62 -10.73
N ILE A 91 -9.82 -0.71 -11.28
CA ILE A 91 -11.03 -0.18 -10.61
C ILE A 91 -11.26 -0.87 -9.26
N ARG A 92 -11.11 -2.20 -9.24
CA ARG A 92 -11.25 -2.99 -8.01
C ARG A 92 -10.21 -2.58 -6.97
N ASP A 93 -8.98 -2.33 -7.37
CA ASP A 93 -7.92 -1.90 -6.46
C ASP A 93 -8.23 -0.53 -5.84
N LEU A 94 -8.58 0.46 -6.66
CA LEU A 94 -8.97 1.80 -6.20
C LEU A 94 -10.19 1.80 -5.26
N THR A 95 -11.18 0.95 -5.56
CA THR A 95 -12.35 0.80 -4.70
C THR A 95 -12.03 0.07 -3.41
N ASN A 96 -11.13 -0.92 -3.46
CA ASN A 96 -10.65 -1.64 -2.29
C ASN A 96 -9.86 -0.72 -1.35
N GLU A 97 -8.99 0.15 -1.86
CA GLU A 97 -8.27 1.14 -1.03
C GLU A 97 -9.23 2.00 -0.20
N ARG A 98 -10.26 2.58 -0.84
CA ARG A 98 -11.28 3.38 -0.15
C ARG A 98 -12.10 2.56 0.84
N ALA A 99 -12.47 1.34 0.46
CA ALA A 99 -13.22 0.45 1.34
C ALA A 99 -12.41 0.08 2.58
N CYS A 100 -11.11 -0.19 2.44
CA CYS A 100 -10.19 -0.46 3.54
C CYS A 100 -9.97 0.77 4.42
N ALA A 101 -9.89 1.97 3.84
CA ALA A 101 -9.81 3.20 4.62
C ALA A 101 -11.08 3.45 5.45
N ARG A 102 -12.28 3.18 4.90
CA ARG A 102 -13.55 3.24 5.65
C ARG A 102 -13.62 2.19 6.76
N LEU A 103 -13.13 0.98 6.49
CA LEU A 103 -13.01 -0.06 7.52
C LEU A 103 -12.07 0.36 8.63
N MET A 104 -10.94 1.01 8.30
CA MET A 104 -10.04 1.56 9.30
C MET A 104 -10.76 2.61 10.17
N LEU A 105 -11.54 3.52 9.59
CA LEU A 105 -12.31 4.49 10.37
C LEU A 105 -13.29 3.82 11.33
N SER A 106 -14.05 2.84 10.85
CA SER A 106 -14.95 2.06 11.71
C SER A 106 -14.18 1.32 12.80
N ASP A 107 -12.98 0.83 12.51
CA ASP A 107 -12.19 0.09 13.49
C ASP A 107 -11.54 1.00 14.54
N LEU A 108 -11.17 2.22 14.16
CA LEU A 108 -10.73 3.26 15.10
C LEU A 108 -11.84 3.57 16.12
N ASP A 109 -13.10 3.62 15.68
CA ASP A 109 -14.27 3.85 16.53
C ASP A 109 -14.59 2.65 17.43
N ASN A 110 -14.32 1.43 16.94
CA ASN A 110 -14.53 0.17 17.67
C ASN A 110 -13.32 -0.28 18.50
N GLY A 111 -12.31 0.59 18.70
CA GLY A 111 -11.17 0.29 19.55
C GLY A 111 -10.18 -0.74 18.98
N GLY A 112 -10.04 -0.84 17.65
CA GLY A 112 -9.11 -1.76 17.01
C GLY A 112 -9.58 -3.22 17.07
N LYS A 113 -10.88 -3.48 16.85
CA LYS A 113 -11.51 -4.79 17.02
C LYS A 113 -11.22 -5.74 15.85
N ASP A 114 -11.05 -5.21 14.65
CA ASP A 114 -10.88 -5.99 13.42
C ASP A 114 -9.47 -5.83 12.83
N LEU A 115 -8.72 -4.81 13.22
CA LEU A 115 -7.32 -4.66 12.83
C LEU A 115 -6.46 -5.75 13.50
N ALA A 116 -5.76 -6.53 12.67
CA ALA A 116 -4.95 -7.66 13.10
C ALA A 116 -3.46 -7.34 13.08
N TRP A 117 -3.00 -6.58 12.07
CA TRP A 117 -1.58 -6.36 11.86
C TRP A 117 -1.30 -5.05 11.11
N VAL A 118 -0.31 -4.29 11.59
CA VAL A 118 0.19 -3.06 10.94
C VAL A 118 1.71 -3.10 10.80
N TYR A 119 2.23 -2.72 9.63
CA TYR A 119 3.67 -2.63 9.40
C TYR A 119 4.03 -1.54 8.38
N ILE A 120 5.30 -1.14 8.37
CA ILE A 120 5.83 -0.18 7.40
C ILE A 120 6.62 -0.95 6.34
N GLU A 121 6.39 -0.61 5.08
CA GLU A 121 7.18 -1.03 3.93
C GLU A 121 7.91 0.18 3.36
N ARG A 122 9.23 0.07 3.23
CA ARG A 122 10.08 1.04 2.55
C ARG A 122 10.55 0.43 1.24
N THR A 123 10.14 1.06 0.14
CA THR A 123 10.55 0.73 -1.21
C THR A 123 11.70 1.63 -1.63
N THR A 124 12.77 1.05 -2.16
CA THR A 124 13.95 1.78 -2.67
C THR A 124 14.34 1.29 -4.06
N GLY A 125 15.13 2.08 -4.81
CA GLY A 125 15.61 1.73 -6.15
C GLY A 125 15.02 2.64 -7.23
N ALA A 126 14.33 2.07 -8.22
CA ALA A 126 13.74 2.82 -9.34
C ALA A 126 12.77 3.93 -8.91
N TYR A 127 12.05 3.71 -7.81
CA TYR A 127 11.30 4.75 -7.10
C TYR A 127 11.41 4.53 -5.58
N GLU A 128 11.31 5.62 -4.84
CA GLU A 128 11.30 5.58 -3.38
C GLU A 128 9.89 5.86 -2.85
N SER A 129 9.38 4.97 -2.00
CA SER A 129 8.09 5.17 -1.36
C SER A 129 8.08 4.54 0.03
N THR A 130 7.36 5.15 0.96
CA THR A 130 7.05 4.53 2.25
C THR A 130 5.54 4.29 2.34
N ALA A 131 5.16 3.06 2.68
CA ALA A 131 3.77 2.67 2.83
C ALA A 131 3.54 2.10 4.23
N LEU A 132 2.48 2.57 4.88
CA LEU A 132 1.94 1.91 6.06
C LEU A 132 0.89 0.90 5.60
N HIS A 133 1.13 -0.39 5.83
CA HIS A 133 0.18 -1.44 5.55
C HIS A 133 -0.61 -1.77 6.81
N TYR A 134 -1.92 -1.93 6.62
CA TYR A 134 -2.84 -2.31 7.68
C TYR A 134 -3.73 -3.46 7.19
N ARG A 135 -3.82 -4.50 8.01
CA ARG A 135 -4.49 -5.76 7.66
C ARG A 135 -5.52 -6.13 8.71
N PHE A 136 -6.70 -6.52 8.24
CA PHE A 136 -7.85 -6.86 9.06
C PHE A 136 -8.00 -8.37 9.22
N THR A 137 -8.71 -8.80 10.26
CA THR A 137 -9.05 -10.21 10.53
C THR A 137 -9.83 -10.86 9.39
N ASN A 138 -10.64 -10.09 8.66
CA ASN A 138 -11.38 -10.54 7.48
C ASN A 138 -10.53 -10.64 6.20
N ARG A 139 -9.19 -10.62 6.32
CA ARG A 139 -8.21 -10.69 5.21
C ARG A 139 -8.17 -9.47 4.30
N ARG A 140 -8.94 -8.41 4.58
CA ARG A 140 -8.78 -7.15 3.85
C ARG A 140 -7.46 -6.50 4.19
N HIS A 141 -6.90 -5.83 3.20
CA HIS A 141 -5.60 -5.17 3.26
C HIS A 141 -5.73 -3.80 2.64
N GLY A 142 -5.25 -2.79 3.37
CA GLY A 142 -5.04 -1.46 2.83
C GLY A 142 -3.60 -1.02 3.04
N SER A 143 -3.20 -0.06 2.23
CA SER A 143 -1.92 0.65 2.34
C SER A 143 -2.19 2.14 2.39
N LEU A 144 -1.33 2.88 3.07
CA LEU A 144 -1.28 4.34 3.02
C LEU A 144 0.14 4.74 2.62
N ILE A 145 0.29 5.25 1.41
CA ILE A 145 1.55 5.80 0.92
C ILE A 145 1.72 7.20 1.53
N THR A 146 2.81 7.40 2.26
CA THR A 146 3.10 8.68 2.95
C THR A 146 4.61 8.82 3.18
N ASN A 147 5.03 9.91 3.82
CA ASN A 147 6.42 10.07 4.22
C ASN A 147 6.78 9.20 5.44
N ASP A 148 8.07 8.92 5.60
CA ASP A 148 8.57 8.00 6.63
C ASP A 148 8.21 8.44 8.07
N GLN A 149 8.26 9.74 8.34
CA GLN A 149 7.90 10.29 9.65
C GLN A 149 6.43 10.03 9.97
N THR A 150 5.53 10.26 9.01
CA THR A 150 4.09 10.06 9.20
C THR A 150 3.78 8.57 9.37
N ALA A 151 4.39 7.70 8.58
CA ALA A 151 4.24 6.26 8.71
C ALA A 151 4.72 5.77 10.10
N SER A 152 5.88 6.25 10.55
CA SER A 152 6.43 5.92 11.87
C SER A 152 5.55 6.43 13.02
N ASN A 153 5.04 7.65 12.92
CA ASN A 153 4.11 8.22 13.90
C ASN A 153 2.80 7.45 13.97
N LEU A 154 2.26 7.01 12.81
CA LEU A 154 1.07 6.17 12.74
C LEU A 154 1.32 4.80 13.39
N LEU A 155 2.43 4.14 13.06
CA LEU A 155 2.78 2.84 13.66
C LEU A 155 2.91 2.96 15.18
N ALA A 156 3.57 4.02 15.67
CA ALA A 156 3.71 4.29 17.09
C ALA A 156 2.36 4.56 17.77
N PHE A 157 1.45 5.28 17.10
CA PHE A 157 0.07 5.46 17.57
C PHE A 157 -0.65 4.12 17.70
N PHE A 158 -0.67 3.30 16.64
CA PHE A 158 -1.36 2.01 16.65
C PHE A 158 -0.80 1.08 17.72
N ALA A 159 0.53 1.01 17.85
CA ALA A 159 1.20 0.23 18.88
C ALA A 159 0.83 0.68 20.30
N ARG A 160 0.68 1.99 20.54
CA ARG A 160 0.31 2.53 21.85
C ARG A 160 -1.18 2.32 22.16
N SER A 161 -2.04 2.58 21.19
CA SER A 161 -3.50 2.62 21.37
C SER A 161 -4.13 1.22 21.42
N TYR A 162 -3.53 0.22 20.76
CA TYR A 162 -4.12 -1.11 20.63
C TYR A 162 -3.10 -2.19 21.02
N SER A 163 -3.18 -2.69 22.25
CA SER A 163 -2.26 -3.70 22.78
C SER A 163 -2.42 -5.07 22.10
N GLN A 164 -3.62 -5.37 21.60
CA GLN A 164 -3.99 -6.59 20.89
C GLN A 164 -3.53 -6.65 19.43
N LEU A 165 -2.86 -5.59 18.95
CA LEU A 165 -2.44 -5.47 17.56
C LEU A 165 -1.03 -6.01 17.35
N SER A 166 -0.83 -6.86 16.34
CA SER A 166 0.51 -7.20 15.89
C SER A 166 1.15 -6.03 15.13
N THR A 167 2.44 -5.78 15.33
CA THR A 167 3.17 -4.66 14.70
C THR A 167 4.51 -5.05 14.10
N GLY A 168 4.89 -4.35 13.02
CA GLY A 168 6.15 -4.54 12.31
C GLY A 168 6.16 -5.78 11.42
N TYR A 169 7.20 -5.99 10.61
CA TYR A 169 7.22 -7.00 9.56
C TYR A 169 8.26 -8.09 9.78
N THR A 170 7.82 -9.35 9.71
CA THR A 170 8.67 -10.52 9.47
C THR A 170 7.99 -11.45 8.46
N PRO A 171 8.76 -12.24 7.68
CA PRO A 171 8.18 -13.26 6.80
C PRO A 171 7.28 -14.26 7.54
N GLU A 172 7.59 -14.56 8.80
CA GLU A 172 6.83 -15.45 9.67
C GLU A 172 5.47 -14.85 10.02
N LEU A 173 5.41 -13.56 10.34
CA LEU A 173 4.16 -12.83 10.57
C LEU A 173 3.26 -12.87 9.34
N GLU A 174 3.84 -12.68 8.16
CA GLU A 174 3.08 -12.75 6.91
C GLU A 174 2.54 -14.17 6.65
N LYS A 175 3.35 -15.21 6.91
CA LYS A 175 2.90 -16.62 6.82
C LYS A 175 1.78 -16.91 7.82
N LEU A 176 1.89 -16.42 9.05
CA LEU A 176 0.87 -16.58 10.09
C LEU A 176 -0.43 -15.89 9.67
N PHE A 177 -0.37 -14.64 9.20
CA PHE A 177 -1.55 -13.92 8.71
C PHE A 177 -2.26 -14.69 7.58
N ARG A 178 -1.49 -15.23 6.62
CA ARG A 178 -2.04 -16.03 5.51
C ARG A 178 -2.78 -17.27 5.98
N ARG A 179 -2.29 -17.93 7.04
CA ARG A 179 -2.93 -19.11 7.65
C ARG A 179 -4.14 -18.71 8.49
N SER A 180 -3.97 -17.82 9.44
CA SER A 180 -5.00 -17.35 10.37
C SER A 180 -4.78 -15.88 10.74
N PRO A 181 -5.54 -14.94 10.16
CA PRO A 181 -5.48 -13.53 10.56
C PRO A 181 -5.84 -13.32 12.04
N VAL A 182 -6.77 -14.12 12.57
CA VAL A 182 -7.25 -14.04 13.95
C VAL A 182 -6.14 -14.41 14.94
N SER A 183 -5.23 -15.32 14.57
CA SER A 183 -4.15 -15.74 15.48
C SER A 183 -3.19 -14.59 15.82
N LEU A 184 -3.02 -13.63 14.90
CA LEU A 184 -2.21 -12.43 15.14
C LEU A 184 -2.88 -11.41 16.08
N LYS A 185 -4.15 -11.62 16.39
CA LYS A 185 -4.91 -10.83 17.36
C LYS A 185 -4.97 -11.50 18.71
N THR A 186 -5.10 -12.82 18.74
CA THR A 186 -5.09 -13.59 20.00
C THR A 186 -3.69 -13.64 20.62
N ASN A 187 -2.65 -13.74 19.79
CA ASN A 187 -1.25 -13.78 20.21
C ASN A 187 -0.47 -12.67 19.46
N PRO A 188 -0.60 -11.40 19.87
CA PRO A 188 -0.01 -10.30 19.15
C PRO A 188 1.52 -10.34 19.22
N ILE A 189 2.17 -10.28 18.06
CA ILE A 189 3.63 -10.17 17.96
C ILE A 189 3.94 -8.71 17.67
N ARG A 190 4.73 -8.09 18.54
CA ARG A 190 5.03 -6.66 18.48
C ARG A 190 6.52 -6.44 18.27
N ASN A 191 6.87 -5.93 17.11
CA ASN A 191 8.22 -5.49 16.79
C ASN A 191 8.15 -4.17 15.99
N SER A 192 9.32 -3.60 15.75
CA SER A 192 9.51 -2.39 14.93
C SER A 192 10.23 -2.68 13.61
N ALA A 193 10.33 -3.96 13.23
CA ALA A 193 10.98 -4.34 11.98
C ALA A 193 10.16 -3.79 10.80
N GLN A 194 10.84 -3.31 9.77
CA GLN A 194 10.22 -2.77 8.58
C GLN A 194 10.49 -3.71 7.41
N LYS A 195 9.55 -3.79 6.49
CA LYS A 195 9.77 -4.48 5.22
C LYS A 195 10.58 -3.58 4.31
N HIS A 196 11.70 -4.08 3.81
CA HIS A 196 12.49 -3.39 2.80
C HIS A 196 12.30 -4.09 1.45
N THR A 197 11.89 -3.33 0.45
CA THR A 197 11.69 -3.83 -0.90
C THR A 197 12.53 -3.03 -1.87
N VAL A 198 13.47 -3.71 -2.54
CA VAL A 198 14.37 -3.09 -3.52
C VAL A 198 13.82 -3.37 -4.91
N ILE A 199 13.48 -2.31 -5.64
CA ILE A 199 13.05 -2.38 -7.04
C ILE A 199 14.27 -2.07 -7.89
N GLN A 200 14.81 -3.12 -8.53
CA GLN A 200 15.92 -2.99 -9.45
C GLN A 200 15.56 -2.04 -10.59
N SER A 201 16.51 -1.15 -10.95
CA SER A 201 16.37 -0.16 -12.03
C SER A 201 15.90 -0.77 -13.35
N ASP A 202 16.28 -2.02 -13.59
CA ASP A 202 16.09 -2.71 -14.86
C ASP A 202 14.67 -3.32 -14.96
N ASN A 203 13.88 -3.25 -13.88
CA ASN A 203 12.49 -3.74 -13.77
C ASN A 203 11.48 -2.61 -13.55
N ALA A 204 11.83 -1.36 -13.89
CA ALA A 204 10.98 -0.18 -13.70
C ALA A 204 9.61 -0.25 -14.42
N SER A 205 9.41 -1.19 -15.34
CA SER A 205 8.17 -1.40 -16.09
C SER A 205 7.10 -2.23 -15.37
N ASN A 206 7.38 -2.76 -14.18
CA ASN A 206 6.41 -3.56 -13.40
C ASN A 206 5.73 -2.78 -12.27
N GLY A 207 6.08 -1.51 -12.07
CA GLY A 207 5.36 -0.58 -11.20
C GLY A 207 4.22 0.08 -11.95
N TRP A 208 3.16 -0.66 -12.22
CA TRP A 208 1.90 -0.13 -12.74
C TRP A 208 1.09 0.53 -11.62
#